data_AF-A0A2M7RH96-F1
#
_entry.id   AF-A0A2M7RH96-F1
#
_cell.length_a   1.000
_cell.length_b   1.000
_cell.length_c   1.000
_cell.angle_alpha   90.00
_cell.angle_beta   90.00
_cell.angle_gamma   90.00
#
_symmetry.space_group_name_H-M   'P 1'
#
loop_
_entity.id
_entity.type
_entity.pdbx_description
1 polymer ?
#
loop_
_entity_poly.entity_id
_entity_poly.type
_entity_poly.pdbx_seq_one_letter_code
_entity_poly.pdbx_strand_id
1 'polypeptide(L)'
;MKTLHRINWQVSLSNGETCYEGKGAFEEIPNQLSPWQKLLRYMGEGGFFITSLSLFTDDGRTFNLPSAGKNPKFAMLNKAEKPIDYKMFRAYAREASLNKENKFEQSGEDLFTVAEAIYKDYSLQIWVDEHNTKNCWSLVITNKKNG
;
A
#
# COMPACT_ATOMS: atom_id res chain seq x y z
N MET A 1 12.73 -8.20 17.32
CA MET A 1 12.74 -9.01 16.08
C MET A 1 12.87 -8.06 14.92
N LYS A 2 13.81 -8.29 13.98
CA LYS A 2 13.83 -7.54 12.72
C LYS A 2 12.63 -8.02 11.90
N THR A 3 11.77 -7.11 11.47
CA THR A 3 10.76 -7.38 10.43
C THR A 3 11.47 -7.82 9.16
N LEU A 4 10.85 -8.72 8.38
CA LEU A 4 11.38 -9.17 7.09
C LEU A 4 11.41 -8.05 6.04
N HIS A 5 10.67 -6.98 6.30
CA HIS A 5 10.47 -5.81 5.44
C HIS A 5 10.80 -4.51 6.21
N ARG A 6 11.15 -3.45 5.48
CA ARG A 6 11.53 -2.13 6.01
C ARG A 6 10.41 -1.09 5.89
N ILE A 7 9.30 -1.47 5.24
CA ILE A 7 8.14 -0.61 5.01
C ILE A 7 6.93 -1.27 5.66
N ASN A 8 6.28 -0.51 6.55
CA ASN A 8 5.13 -0.95 7.32
C ASN A 8 3.87 -0.18 6.89
N TRP A 9 2.68 -0.77 7.03
CA TRP A 9 1.41 -0.04 6.85
C TRP A 9 0.85 0.53 8.15
N GLN A 10 0.14 1.65 8.00
CA GLN A 10 -0.79 2.21 8.99
C GLN A 10 -2.15 2.39 8.32
N VAL A 11 -3.19 1.93 9.00
CA VAL A 11 -4.58 1.97 8.52
C VAL A 11 -5.47 2.64 9.55
N SER A 12 -6.33 3.56 9.11
CA SER A 12 -7.44 4.07 9.92
C SER A 12 -8.75 3.45 9.45
N LEU A 13 -9.54 2.95 10.40
CA LEU A 13 -10.79 2.23 10.15
C LEU A 13 -12.02 3.12 10.36
N SER A 14 -13.15 2.68 9.81
CA SER A 14 -14.43 3.38 9.92
C SER A 14 -15.01 3.46 11.34
N ASN A 15 -14.55 2.60 12.26
CA ASN A 15 -14.87 2.64 13.70
C ASN A 15 -14.02 3.67 14.49
N GLY A 16 -13.09 4.37 13.84
CA GLY A 16 -12.21 5.36 14.46
C GLY A 16 -10.87 4.80 14.96
N GLU A 17 -10.67 3.48 14.94
CA GLU A 17 -9.39 2.88 15.31
C GLU A 17 -8.31 3.13 14.28
N THR A 18 -7.06 3.09 14.75
CA THR A 18 -5.87 3.12 13.88
C THR A 18 -5.00 1.92 14.19
N CYS A 19 -4.78 1.10 13.17
CA CYS A 19 -4.02 -0.14 13.20
C CYS A 19 -2.63 0.10 12.58
N TYR A 20 -1.63 -0.61 13.09
CA TYR A 20 -0.25 -0.52 12.62
C TYR A 20 0.31 -1.93 12.37
N GLU A 21 0.99 -2.12 11.26
CA GLU A 21 1.76 -3.36 11.02
C GLU A 21 2.80 -3.56 12.12
N GLY A 22 2.94 -4.81 12.57
CA GLY A 22 3.96 -5.18 13.56
C GLY A 22 3.64 -4.75 14.99
N LYS A 23 2.42 -4.30 15.30
CA LYS A 23 2.02 -3.91 16.67
C LYS A 23 0.71 -4.55 17.12
N GLY A 24 0.69 -5.00 18.38
CA GLY A 24 -0.53 -5.51 19.03
C GLY A 24 -1.12 -6.69 18.27
N ALA A 25 -2.41 -6.60 17.90
CA ALA A 25 -3.10 -7.67 17.17
C ALA A 25 -2.52 -7.94 15.76
N PHE A 26 -1.71 -7.03 15.22
CA PHE A 26 -1.15 -7.12 13.87
C PHE A 26 0.37 -7.37 13.87
N GLU A 27 0.88 -7.98 14.93
CA GLU A 27 2.27 -8.44 14.97
C GLU A 27 2.53 -9.57 13.97
N GLU A 28 3.73 -9.57 13.38
CA GLU A 28 4.20 -10.65 12.53
C GLU A 28 4.69 -11.80 13.42
N ILE A 29 4.04 -12.96 13.32
CA ILE A 29 4.38 -14.17 14.09
C ILE A 29 4.66 -15.29 13.09
N PRO A 30 5.81 -15.99 13.19
CA PRO A 30 6.14 -17.09 12.29
C PRO A 30 5.02 -18.14 12.21
N ASN A 31 4.75 -18.64 11.00
CA ASN A 31 3.73 -19.64 10.70
C ASN A 31 2.27 -19.23 11.03
N GLN A 32 1.99 -17.92 11.20
CA GLN A 32 0.64 -17.39 11.30
C GLN A 32 0.26 -16.55 10.08
N LEU A 33 -0.99 -16.07 10.04
CA LEU A 33 -1.44 -15.07 9.08
C LEU A 33 -0.51 -13.85 9.12
N SER A 34 -0.23 -13.29 7.95
CA SER A 34 0.48 -12.01 7.87
C SER A 34 -0.31 -10.90 8.57
N PRO A 35 0.35 -9.82 9.05
CA PRO A 35 -0.32 -8.66 9.62
C PRO A 35 -1.49 -8.13 8.79
N TRP A 36 -1.32 -8.06 7.46
CA TRP A 36 -2.37 -7.63 6.55
C TRP A 36 -3.56 -8.59 6.53
N GLN A 37 -3.32 -9.90 6.47
CA GLN A 37 -4.40 -10.90 6.54
C GLN A 37 -5.13 -10.87 7.88
N LYS A 38 -4.42 -10.61 8.99
CA LYS A 38 -5.03 -10.39 10.31
C LYS A 38 -5.95 -9.17 10.30
N LEU A 39 -5.53 -8.07 9.68
CA LEU A 39 -6.36 -6.87 9.49
C LEU A 39 -7.62 -7.16 8.65
N LEU A 40 -7.47 -7.84 7.51
CA LEU A 40 -8.61 -8.20 6.66
C LEU A 40 -9.63 -9.06 7.41
N ARG A 41 -9.16 -10.04 8.19
CA ARG A 41 -10.02 -10.87 9.05
C ARG A 41 -10.73 -10.04 10.11
N TYR A 42 -9.99 -9.18 10.82
CA TYR A 42 -10.53 -8.30 11.86
C TYR A 42 -11.64 -7.39 11.31
N MET A 43 -11.42 -6.78 10.14
CA MET A 43 -12.43 -5.96 9.46
C MET A 43 -13.65 -6.78 9.04
N GLY A 44 -13.44 -8.01 8.53
CA GLY A 44 -14.53 -8.90 8.15
C GLY A 44 -15.40 -9.35 9.33
N GLU A 45 -14.79 -9.64 10.48
CA GLU A 45 -15.51 -10.00 11.71
C GLU A 45 -16.26 -8.81 12.34
N GLY A 46 -15.69 -7.60 12.25
CA GLY A 46 -16.26 -6.38 12.83
C GLY A 46 -17.21 -5.60 11.90
N GLY A 47 -17.23 -5.88 10.60
CA GLY A 47 -17.96 -5.08 9.62
C GLY A 47 -17.37 -3.68 9.39
N PHE A 48 -16.06 -3.52 9.63
CA PHE A 48 -15.35 -2.25 9.45
C PHE A 48 -14.68 -2.19 8.07
N PHE A 49 -14.33 -0.98 7.63
CA PHE A 49 -13.62 -0.77 6.37
C PHE A 49 -12.52 0.29 6.53
N ILE A 50 -11.56 0.26 5.60
CA ILE A 50 -10.43 1.19 5.59
C ILE A 50 -10.89 2.58 5.12
N THR A 51 -10.53 3.61 5.87
CA THR A 51 -10.78 5.02 5.52
C THR A 51 -9.51 5.77 5.14
N SER A 52 -8.35 5.22 5.49
CA SER A 52 -7.04 5.75 5.14
C SER A 52 -6.01 4.63 5.19
N LEU A 53 -5.07 4.63 4.25
CA LEU A 53 -3.92 3.75 4.20
C LEU A 53 -2.66 4.56 3.90
N SER A 54 -1.60 4.32 4.68
CA SER A 54 -0.28 4.90 4.45
C SER A 54 0.80 3.85 4.66
N LEU A 55 1.90 4.00 3.93
CA LEU A 55 3.14 3.26 4.16
C LEU A 55 4.10 4.16 4.95
N PHE A 56 4.83 3.59 5.91
CA PHE A 56 5.87 4.31 6.63
C PHE A 56 7.13 3.48 6.78
N THR A 57 8.25 4.18 6.87
CA THR A 57 9.59 3.60 6.95
C THR A 57 10.18 3.84 8.33
N ASP A 58 11.14 3.02 8.73
CA ASP A 58 11.82 3.15 10.04
C ASP A 58 12.54 4.50 10.19
N ASP A 59 12.91 5.16 9.09
CA ASP A 59 13.52 6.49 9.08
C ASP A 59 12.49 7.65 9.10
N GLY A 60 11.21 7.33 9.34
CA GLY A 60 10.16 8.31 9.61
C GLY A 60 9.48 8.91 8.37
N ARG A 61 9.75 8.43 7.16
CA ARG A 61 8.98 8.85 5.98
C ARG A 61 7.60 8.22 6.00
N THR A 62 6.64 8.93 5.42
CA THR A 62 5.27 8.44 5.27
C THR A 62 4.76 8.74 3.87
N PHE A 63 4.24 7.71 3.21
CA PHE A 63 3.62 7.77 1.91
C PHE A 63 2.12 7.56 2.08
N ASN A 64 1.35 8.62 1.84
CA ASN A 64 -0.08 8.63 2.14
C ASN A 64 -0.89 8.45 0.85
N LEU A 65 -1.89 7.57 0.89
CA LEU A 65 -2.95 7.57 -0.10
C LEU A 65 -4.04 8.61 0.29
N PRO A 66 -4.83 9.10 -0.69
CA PRO A 66 -6.00 9.91 -0.39
C PRO A 66 -6.95 9.21 0.59
N SER A 67 -7.49 9.94 1.56
CA SER A 67 -8.40 9.38 2.57
C SER A 67 -9.88 9.47 2.14
N ALA A 68 -10.61 8.37 2.35
CA ALA A 68 -12.07 8.26 2.25
C ALA A 68 -12.80 8.82 3.50
N GLY A 69 -12.08 9.22 4.54
CA GLY A 69 -12.64 9.85 5.74
C GLY A 69 -13.36 11.16 5.43
N LYS A 70 -14.32 11.52 6.31
CA LYS A 70 -15.12 12.76 6.17
C LYS A 70 -14.32 14.03 6.45
N ASN A 71 -13.31 13.95 7.31
CA ASN A 71 -12.49 15.08 7.76
C ASN A 71 -10.98 14.79 7.59
N PRO A 72 -10.48 14.64 6.35
CA PRO A 72 -9.05 14.51 6.08
C PRO A 72 -8.28 15.73 6.60
N LYS A 73 -7.09 15.48 7.15
CA LYS A 73 -6.19 16.55 7.63
C LYS A 73 -5.80 17.52 6.53
N PHE A 74 -5.65 17.04 5.29
CA PHE A 74 -5.37 17.88 4.14
C PHE A 74 -6.68 18.31 3.47
N ALA A 75 -7.07 19.57 3.68
CA ALA A 75 -8.38 20.10 3.28
C ALA A 75 -8.71 19.94 1.79
N MET A 76 -7.70 19.93 0.91
CA MET A 76 -7.92 19.72 -0.53
C MET A 76 -8.52 18.33 -0.83
N LEU A 77 -8.27 17.34 0.04
CA LEU A 77 -8.87 16.00 -0.09
C LEU A 77 -10.37 15.99 0.21
N ASN A 78 -10.95 17.05 0.80
CA ASN A 78 -12.41 17.15 0.95
C ASN A 78 -13.12 17.25 -0.40
N LYS A 79 -12.46 17.84 -1.39
CA LYS A 79 -13.01 18.07 -2.73
C LYS A 79 -12.56 17.02 -3.75
N ALA A 80 -11.56 16.22 -3.41
CA ALA A 80 -11.08 15.13 -4.25
C ALA A 80 -12.09 13.98 -4.25
N GLU A 81 -12.11 13.23 -5.35
CA GLU A 81 -12.79 11.93 -5.41
C GLU A 81 -12.29 11.05 -4.25
N LYS A 82 -13.19 10.27 -3.67
CA LYS A 82 -12.88 9.40 -2.53
C LYS A 82 -12.61 7.97 -3.01
N PRO A 83 -11.55 7.31 -2.52
CA PRO A 83 -11.39 5.89 -2.75
C PRO A 83 -12.58 5.12 -2.19
N ILE A 84 -12.98 4.07 -2.90
CA ILE A 84 -14.02 3.13 -2.48
C ILE A 84 -13.44 1.97 -1.67
N ASP A 85 -12.15 1.66 -1.85
CA ASP A 85 -11.46 0.57 -1.17
C ASP A 85 -9.93 0.79 -1.18
N TYR A 86 -9.21 0.00 -0.39
CA TYR A 86 -7.76 0.05 -0.25
C TYR A 86 -7.14 -1.34 -0.22
N LYS A 87 -5.94 -1.47 -0.78
CA LYS A 87 -5.15 -2.71 -0.72
C LYS A 87 -3.70 -2.43 -0.36
N MET A 88 -3.08 -3.41 0.28
CA MET A 88 -1.63 -3.49 0.44
C MET A 88 -1.16 -4.85 -0.05
N PHE A 89 -0.06 -4.87 -0.78
CA PHE A 89 0.63 -6.10 -1.16
C PHE A 89 2.13 -5.84 -1.35
N ARG A 90 2.90 -6.93 -1.41
CA ARG A 90 4.32 -6.89 -1.75
C ARG A 90 4.49 -7.44 -3.16
N ALA A 91 5.29 -6.78 -3.98
CA ALA A 91 5.47 -7.13 -5.38
C ALA A 91 6.95 -7.09 -5.77
N TYR A 92 7.35 -8.00 -6.65
CA TYR A 92 8.62 -7.89 -7.36
C TYR A 92 8.39 -7.15 -8.66
N ALA A 93 9.23 -6.14 -8.95
CA ALA A 93 9.32 -5.57 -10.28
C ALA A 93 10.70 -5.87 -10.87
N ARG A 94 10.74 -6.06 -12.18
CA ARG A 94 11.98 -6.24 -12.94
C ARG A 94 12.10 -5.07 -13.89
N GLU A 95 13.26 -4.44 -13.94
CA GLU A 95 13.55 -3.46 -14.96
C GLU A 95 13.75 -4.20 -16.29
N ALA A 96 12.92 -3.87 -17.27
CA ALA A 96 13.08 -4.31 -18.64
C ALA A 96 13.94 -3.26 -19.37
N SER A 97 15.22 -3.54 -19.51
CA SER A 97 16.12 -2.69 -20.30
C SER A 97 16.33 -3.29 -21.69
N LEU A 98 16.65 -2.45 -22.67
CA LEU A 98 17.14 -2.93 -23.96
C LEU A 98 18.66 -2.98 -23.90
N ASN A 99 19.24 -4.13 -24.19
CA ASN A 99 20.69 -4.26 -24.32
C ASN A 99 21.17 -3.58 -25.62
N LYS A 100 22.50 -3.56 -25.82
CA LYS A 100 23.13 -2.96 -27.02
C LYS A 100 22.67 -3.60 -28.35
N GLU A 101 22.01 -4.76 -28.31
CA GLU A 101 21.45 -5.47 -29.45
C GLU A 101 19.94 -5.28 -29.61
N ASN A 102 19.32 -4.33 -28.88
CA ASN A 102 17.87 -4.12 -28.82
C ASN A 102 17.07 -5.36 -28.36
N LYS A 103 17.69 -6.24 -27.57
CA LYS A 103 16.98 -7.35 -26.91
C LYS A 103 16.61 -6.93 -25.49
N PHE A 104 15.44 -7.35 -25.04
CA PHE A 104 15.05 -7.21 -23.64
C PHE A 104 16.02 -7.98 -22.76
N GLU A 105 16.71 -7.26 -21.88
CA GLU A 105 17.53 -7.81 -20.81
C GLU A 105 16.87 -7.43 -19.48
N GLN A 106 16.59 -8.45 -18.67
CA GLN A 106 16.07 -8.26 -17.33
C GLN A 106 17.27 -8.15 -16.39
N SER A 107 17.42 -7.01 -15.74
CA SER A 107 18.45 -6.80 -14.71
C SER A 107 17.78 -6.48 -13.39
N GLY A 108 18.13 -7.24 -12.35
CA GLY A 108 17.64 -7.02 -10.99
C GLY A 108 16.20 -7.47 -10.74
N GLU A 109 15.94 -7.96 -9.53
CA GLU A 109 14.60 -8.05 -8.97
C GLU A 109 14.54 -7.07 -7.81
N ASP A 110 13.71 -6.04 -7.94
CA ASP A 110 13.45 -5.10 -6.86
C ASP A 110 12.17 -5.52 -6.14
N LEU A 111 12.24 -5.60 -4.81
CA LEU A 111 11.08 -5.86 -3.96
C LEU A 111 10.45 -4.55 -3.52
N PHE A 112 9.13 -4.46 -3.66
CA PHE A 112 8.35 -3.29 -3.29
C PHE A 112 7.24 -3.65 -2.30
N THR A 113 6.96 -2.73 -1.37
CA THR A 113 5.66 -2.68 -0.71
C THR A 113 4.78 -1.66 -1.44
N VAL A 114 3.58 -2.10 -1.80
CA VAL A 114 2.63 -1.36 -2.62
C VAL A 114 1.36 -1.09 -1.82
N ALA A 115 0.95 0.17 -1.78
CA ALA A 115 -0.36 0.58 -1.28
C ALA A 115 -1.20 1.09 -2.44
N GLU A 116 -2.46 0.66 -2.50
CA GLU A 116 -3.41 0.99 -3.55
C GLU A 116 -4.68 1.62 -2.98
N ALA A 117 -5.11 2.74 -3.55
CA ALA A 117 -6.44 3.32 -3.39
C ALA A 117 -7.27 3.04 -4.64
N ILE A 118 -8.41 2.40 -4.47
CA ILE A 118 -9.28 1.97 -5.56
C ILE A 118 -10.40 2.99 -5.75
N TYR A 119 -10.65 3.36 -6.99
CA TYR A 119 -11.78 4.19 -7.42
C TYR A 119 -12.65 3.41 -8.40
N LYS A 120 -13.75 4.01 -8.86
CA LYS A 120 -14.66 3.34 -9.78
C LYS A 120 -13.98 2.95 -11.10
N ASP A 121 -13.23 3.88 -11.68
CA ASP A 121 -12.69 3.75 -13.05
C ASP A 121 -11.16 3.64 -13.10
N TYR A 122 -10.48 3.75 -11.96
CA TYR A 122 -9.03 3.66 -11.86
C TYR A 122 -8.58 3.26 -10.45
N SER A 123 -7.29 2.98 -10.28
CA SER A 123 -6.64 2.93 -8.99
C SER A 123 -5.40 3.81 -8.95
N LEU A 124 -5.06 4.30 -7.76
CA LEU A 124 -3.80 4.99 -7.48
C LEU A 124 -2.94 4.07 -6.64
N GLN A 125 -1.74 3.74 -7.14
CA GLN A 125 -0.78 2.93 -6.41
C GLN A 125 0.44 3.77 -6.02
N ILE A 126 0.98 3.49 -4.84
CA ILE A 126 2.29 3.96 -4.39
C ILE A 126 3.16 2.72 -4.18
N TRP A 127 4.27 2.66 -4.90
CA TRP A 127 5.28 1.61 -4.81
C TRP A 127 6.48 2.17 -4.07
N VAL A 128 6.89 1.53 -2.98
CA VAL A 128 8.07 1.93 -2.20
C VAL A 128 9.06 0.77 -2.18
N ASP A 129 10.30 1.07 -2.57
CA ASP A 129 11.40 0.11 -2.68
C ASP A 129 11.88 -0.34 -1.29
N GLU A 130 11.85 -1.65 -1.04
CA GLU A 130 12.26 -2.27 0.24
C GLU A 130 13.77 -2.19 0.50
N HIS A 131 14.60 -2.06 -0.54
CA HIS A 131 16.04 -1.96 -0.41
C HIS A 131 16.49 -0.50 -0.29
N ASN A 132 15.88 0.40 -1.05
CA ASN A 132 16.08 1.84 -0.98
C ASN A 132 14.77 2.59 -0.74
N THR A 133 14.37 2.70 0.53
CA THR A 133 13.11 3.33 0.97
C THR A 133 12.99 4.84 0.70
N LYS A 134 13.97 5.44 0.01
CA LYS A 134 13.88 6.79 -0.56
C LYS A 134 13.21 6.80 -1.94
N ASN A 135 13.27 5.67 -2.64
CA ASN A 135 12.69 5.51 -3.96
C ASN A 135 11.21 5.14 -3.84
N CYS A 136 10.37 5.90 -4.53
CA CYS A 136 8.96 5.56 -4.67
C CYS A 136 8.41 5.98 -6.03
N TRP A 137 7.39 5.27 -6.49
CA TRP A 137 6.66 5.56 -7.72
C TRP A 137 5.17 5.66 -7.43
N SER A 138 4.51 6.60 -8.09
CA SER A 138 3.06 6.73 -8.06
C SER A 138 2.51 6.38 -9.43
N LEU A 139 1.56 5.46 -9.49
CA LEU A 139 0.96 4.97 -10.72
C LEU A 139 -0.56 5.20 -10.68
N VAL A 140 -1.11 5.73 -11.77
CA VAL A 140 -2.56 5.75 -12.00
C VAL A 140 -2.88 4.65 -13.02
N ILE A 141 -3.65 3.65 -12.59
CA ILE A 141 -4.00 2.50 -13.41
C ILE A 141 -5.48 2.62 -13.79
N THR A 142 -5.78 2.76 -15.08
CA THR A 142 -7.16 2.88 -15.55
C THR A 142 -7.81 1.52 -15.74
N ASN A 143 -9.00 1.33 -15.17
CA ASN A 143 -9.82 0.14 -15.35
C ASN A 143 -10.61 0.24 -16.67
N LYS A 144 -9.91 0.32 -17.82
CA LYS A 144 -10.63 0.22 -19.10
C LYS A 144 -11.18 -1.20 -19.24
N LYS A 145 -12.51 -1.34 -19.28
CA LYS A 145 -13.11 -2.50 -19.93
C LYS A 145 -12.69 -2.42 -21.40
N ASN A 146 -11.83 -3.33 -21.84
CA ASN A 146 -11.68 -3.55 -23.28
C ASN A 146 -13.07 -3.96 -23.77
N GLY A 147 -13.72 -3.04 -24.51
CA GLY A 147 -15.00 -3.29 -25.17
C GLY A 147 -14.83 -4.23 -26.35
#